data_AF-A0A6A5SEX8-F1
#
_entry.id   AF-A0A6A5SEX8-F1
#
_cell.length_a   1.000
_cell.length_b   1.000
_cell.length_c   1.000
_cell.angle_alpha   90.00
_cell.angle_beta   90.00
_cell.angle_gamma   90.00
#
_symmetry.space_group_name_H-M   'P 1'
#
loop_
_entity.id
_entity.type
_entity.pdbx_description
1 polymer ?
#
loop_
_entity_poly.entity_id
_entity_poly.type
_entity_poly.pdbx_seq_one_letter_code
_entity_poly.pdbx_strand_id
1 'polypeptide(L)'
;MNNQLSSISEVALHLEAATAQLRLLSTFPEAQREDEVKKAVDDIKNRVSVVEEKIEKLSSEIQLLRETMENRMKALEAAAYNDKMRLSNKYRKGPHAELRSLHHYKTNETIPSFPETATDIRSLDEEHVERIALALGWNISGATLCGKRELILAMTGFVGF
;
A
#
# COMPACT_ATOMS: atom_id res chain seq x y z
N MET A 1 -14.71 5.80 -0.56
CA MET A 1 -14.51 7.21 -0.95
C MET A 1 -15.53 8.17 -0.31
N ASN A 2 -16.66 7.72 0.26
CA ASN A 2 -17.66 8.63 0.86
C ASN A 2 -17.23 9.29 2.19
N ASN A 3 -16.37 8.67 3.01
CA ASN A 3 -16.02 9.23 4.33
C ASN A 3 -15.13 10.49 4.29
N GLN A 4 -14.25 10.61 3.30
CA GLN A 4 -13.30 11.74 3.25
C GLN A 4 -14.00 13.05 2.83
N LEU A 5 -14.92 12.98 1.87
CA LEU A 5 -15.75 14.12 1.46
C LEU A 5 -16.65 14.61 2.60
N SER A 6 -17.11 13.71 3.48
CA SER A 6 -17.86 14.08 4.69
C SER A 6 -17.00 14.92 5.64
N SER A 7 -15.77 14.49 5.92
CA SER A 7 -14.91 15.18 6.90
C SER A 7 -14.46 16.58 6.45
N ILE A 8 -14.21 16.78 5.15
CA ILE A 8 -13.83 18.09 4.59
C ILE A 8 -15.02 19.05 4.63
N SER A 9 -16.22 18.56 4.30
CA SER A 9 -17.46 19.32 4.40
C SER A 9 -17.72 19.79 5.84
N GLU A 10 -17.52 18.90 6.81
CA GLU A 10 -17.68 19.23 8.23
C GLU A 10 -16.66 20.28 8.72
N VAL A 11 -15.40 20.20 8.30
CA VAL A 11 -14.38 21.21 8.63
C VAL A 11 -14.75 22.57 8.06
N ALA A 12 -15.20 22.63 6.80
CA ALA A 12 -15.68 23.87 6.18
C ALA A 12 -16.86 24.48 6.95
N LEU A 13 -17.80 23.63 7.40
CA LEU A 13 -18.98 24.05 8.16
C LEU A 13 -18.62 24.64 9.54
N HIS A 14 -17.64 24.07 10.23
CA HIS A 14 -17.15 24.62 11.51
C HIS A 14 -16.43 25.97 11.32
N LEU A 15 -15.64 26.12 10.25
CA LEU A 15 -14.96 27.38 9.89
C LEU A 15 -15.95 28.49 9.53
N GLU A 16 -16.95 28.18 8.71
CA GLU A 16 -18.02 29.13 8.38
C GLU A 16 -18.79 29.58 9.62
N ALA A 17 -19.11 28.64 10.50
CA ALA A 17 -19.84 28.93 11.72
C ALA A 17 -19.01 29.78 12.71
N ALA A 18 -17.70 29.55 12.83
CA ALA A 18 -16.79 30.40 13.61
C ALA A 18 -16.68 31.82 13.00
N THR A 19 -16.62 31.92 11.67
CA THR A 19 -16.58 33.20 10.95
C THR A 19 -17.87 33.99 11.15
N ALA A 20 -19.02 33.33 11.19
CA ALA A 20 -20.31 33.95 11.48
C ALA A 20 -20.38 34.50 12.91
N GLN A 21 -19.82 33.80 13.88
CA GLN A 21 -19.76 34.26 15.28
C GLN A 21 -18.87 35.49 15.44
N LEU A 22 -17.71 35.55 14.78
CA LEU A 22 -16.87 36.74 14.75
C LEU A 22 -17.60 37.97 14.20
N ARG A 23 -18.45 37.80 13.18
CA ARG A 23 -19.27 38.88 12.64
C ARG A 23 -20.31 39.37 13.64
N LEU A 24 -20.94 38.47 14.39
CA LEU A 24 -21.93 38.85 15.41
C LEU A 24 -21.31 39.69 16.53
N LEU A 25 -20.06 39.40 16.93
CA LEU A 25 -19.35 40.18 17.95
C LEU A 25 -19.19 41.66 17.61
N SER A 26 -19.09 41.99 16.32
CA SER A 26 -18.99 43.38 15.84
C SER A 26 -20.29 44.19 16.01
N THR A 27 -21.41 43.54 16.40
CA THR A 27 -22.75 44.16 16.44
C THR A 27 -23.28 44.47 17.85
N PHE A 28 -22.57 44.08 18.93
CA PHE A 28 -23.07 44.26 20.30
C PHE A 28 -22.82 45.67 20.89
N PRO A 29 -23.68 46.20 21.77
CA PRO A 29 -23.44 47.45 22.51
C PRO A 29 -22.28 47.32 23.52
N GLU A 30 -21.51 48.38 23.74
CA GLU A 30 -20.27 48.36 24.56
C GLU A 30 -20.44 47.78 25.98
N ALA A 31 -21.57 48.03 26.64
CA ALA A 31 -21.79 47.67 28.05
C ALA A 31 -21.99 46.16 28.32
N GLN A 32 -22.26 45.34 27.29
CA GLN A 32 -22.42 43.87 27.39
C GLN A 32 -21.39 43.12 26.52
N ARG A 33 -20.51 43.88 25.86
CA ARG A 33 -19.64 43.36 24.79
C ARG A 33 -18.57 42.42 25.33
N GLU A 34 -18.06 42.64 26.55
CA GLU A 34 -16.91 41.90 27.07
C GLU A 34 -17.23 40.43 27.36
N ASP A 35 -18.33 40.13 28.04
CA ASP A 35 -18.73 38.75 28.37
C ASP A 35 -19.16 37.96 27.14
N GLU A 36 -19.91 38.58 26.22
CA GLU A 36 -20.34 37.95 24.96
C GLU A 36 -19.15 37.73 24.01
N VAL A 37 -18.20 38.68 23.94
CA VAL A 37 -16.93 38.50 23.21
C VAL A 37 -16.13 37.35 23.80
N LYS A 38 -16.00 37.28 25.13
CA LYS A 38 -15.27 36.18 25.78
C LYS A 38 -15.88 34.82 25.48
N LYS A 39 -17.21 34.71 25.58
CA LYS A 39 -17.94 33.47 25.28
C LYS A 39 -17.79 33.04 23.83
N ALA A 40 -17.83 33.98 22.89
CA ALA A 40 -17.63 33.68 21.47
C ALA A 40 -16.18 33.32 21.15
N VAL A 41 -15.20 33.96 21.78
CA VAL A 41 -13.78 33.61 21.65
C VAL A 41 -13.54 32.19 22.17
N ASP A 42 -14.13 31.82 23.30
CA ASP A 42 -14.04 30.45 23.84
C ASP A 42 -14.70 29.42 22.92
N ASP A 43 -15.87 29.72 22.32
CA ASP A 43 -16.52 28.81 21.36
C ASP A 43 -15.71 28.67 20.06
N ILE A 44 -15.14 29.77 19.55
CA ILE A 44 -14.22 29.74 18.41
C ILE A 44 -13.00 28.90 18.73
N LYS A 45 -12.41 29.06 19.92
CA LYS A 45 -11.25 28.28 20.36
C LYS A 45 -11.56 26.79 20.36
N ASN A 46 -12.70 26.40 20.92
CA ASN A 46 -13.14 24.99 20.93
C ASN A 46 -13.34 24.44 19.52
N ARG A 47 -13.94 25.23 18.62
CA ARG A 47 -14.13 24.83 17.22
C ARG A 47 -12.81 24.70 16.47
N VAL A 48 -11.87 25.60 16.71
CA VAL A 48 -10.52 25.53 16.14
C VAL A 48 -9.83 24.26 16.63
N SER A 49 -9.88 23.94 17.92
CA SER A 49 -9.33 22.68 18.44
C SER A 49 -9.93 21.44 17.75
N VAL A 50 -11.26 21.41 17.57
CA VAL A 50 -11.93 20.30 16.86
C VAL A 50 -11.48 20.22 15.39
N VAL A 51 -11.29 21.36 14.73
CA VAL A 51 -10.79 21.40 13.36
C VAL A 51 -9.34 20.90 13.27
N GLU A 52 -8.48 21.29 14.21
CA GLU A 52 -7.09 20.81 14.29
C GLU A 52 -7.02 19.29 14.43
N GLU A 53 -7.78 18.69 15.35
CA GLU A 53 -7.86 17.23 15.53
C GLU A 53 -8.33 16.52 14.25
N LYS A 54 -9.33 17.09 13.55
CA LYS A 54 -9.81 16.53 12.27
C LYS A 54 -8.76 16.62 11.17
N ILE A 55 -7.98 17.71 11.11
CA ILE A 55 -6.89 17.88 10.14
C ILE A 55 -5.77 16.86 10.40
N GLU A 56 -5.39 16.63 11.65
CA GLU A 56 -4.37 15.63 12.01
C GLU A 56 -4.81 14.21 11.61
N LYS A 57 -6.08 13.89 11.88
CA LYS A 57 -6.67 12.61 11.46
C LYS A 57 -6.68 12.45 9.94
N LEU A 58 -7.12 13.48 9.20
CA LEU A 58 -7.12 13.48 7.74
C LEU A 58 -5.71 13.30 7.16
N SER A 59 -4.72 13.98 7.75
CA SER A 59 -3.33 13.86 7.34
C SER A 59 -2.80 12.44 7.52
N SER A 60 -3.14 11.80 8.64
CA SER A 60 -2.79 10.40 8.93
C SER A 60 -3.46 9.42 7.97
N GLU A 61 -4.75 9.62 7.66
CA GLU A 61 -5.48 8.79 6.68
C GLU A 61 -4.91 8.93 5.27
N ILE A 62 -4.53 10.14 4.85
CA ILE A 62 -3.88 10.39 3.55
C ILE A 62 -2.52 9.70 3.48
N GLN A 63 -1.73 9.75 4.54
CA GLN A 63 -0.43 9.06 4.63
C GLN A 63 -0.62 7.55 4.44
N LEU A 64 -1.54 6.94 5.17
CA LEU A 64 -1.85 5.51 5.07
C LEU A 64 -2.35 5.12 3.66
N LEU A 65 -3.17 5.98 3.05
CA LEU A 65 -3.67 5.74 1.69
C LEU A 65 -2.53 5.76 0.68
N ARG A 66 -1.60 6.71 0.79
CA ARG A 66 -0.41 6.80 -0.08
C ARG A 66 0.45 5.55 0.03
N GLU A 67 0.74 5.08 1.24
CA GLU A 67 1.52 3.86 1.47
C GLU A 67 0.82 2.62 0.90
N THR A 68 -0.50 2.52 1.08
CA THR A 68 -1.30 1.42 0.52
C THR A 68 -1.28 1.42 -1.00
N MET A 69 -1.41 2.59 -1.62
CA MET A 69 -1.35 2.74 -3.08
C MET A 69 0.04 2.38 -3.61
N GLU A 70 1.11 2.82 -2.96
CA GLU A 70 2.48 2.50 -3.36
C GLU A 70 2.73 0.99 -3.32
N ASN A 71 2.35 0.32 -2.23
CA ASN A 71 2.48 -1.14 -2.09
C ASN A 71 1.69 -1.89 -3.16
N ARG A 72 0.48 -1.43 -3.49
CA ARG A 72 -0.34 -2.02 -4.56
C ARG A 72 0.28 -1.81 -5.93
N MET A 73 0.87 -0.65 -6.18
CA MET A 73 1.56 -0.35 -7.44
C MET A 73 2.78 -1.24 -7.62
N LYS A 74 3.62 -1.40 -6.59
CA LYS A 74 4.74 -2.35 -6.61
C LYS A 74 4.29 -3.77 -6.93
N ALA A 75 3.19 -4.23 -6.33
CA ALA A 75 2.67 -5.56 -6.60
C ALA A 75 2.18 -5.75 -8.04
N LEU A 76 1.56 -4.72 -8.63
CA LEU A 76 1.12 -4.75 -10.04
C LEU A 76 2.32 -4.76 -10.99
N GLU A 77 3.34 -3.93 -10.72
CA GLU A 77 4.57 -3.91 -11.51
C GLU A 77 5.32 -5.25 -11.44
N ALA A 78 5.42 -5.84 -10.24
CA ALA A 78 6.03 -7.15 -10.04
C ALA A 78 5.27 -8.24 -10.81
N ALA A 79 3.93 -8.22 -10.80
CA ALA A 79 3.12 -9.15 -11.56
C ALA A 79 3.35 -9.02 -13.07
N ALA A 80 3.32 -7.79 -13.61
CA ALA A 80 3.55 -7.53 -15.03
C ALA A 80 4.97 -7.94 -15.47
N TYR A 81 5.99 -7.65 -14.65
CA TYR A 81 7.36 -8.09 -14.89
C TYR A 81 7.46 -9.62 -14.90
N ASN A 82 6.89 -10.27 -13.88
CA ASN A 82 6.94 -11.72 -13.75
C ASN A 82 6.23 -12.43 -14.91
N ASP A 83 5.09 -11.92 -15.37
CA ASP A 83 4.40 -12.48 -16.54
C ASP A 83 5.25 -12.37 -17.81
N LYS A 84 5.93 -11.23 -18.00
CA LYS A 84 6.90 -11.07 -19.11
C LYS A 84 8.06 -12.05 -19.01
N MET A 85 8.63 -12.25 -17.82
CA MET A 85 9.74 -13.18 -17.62
C MET A 85 9.31 -14.64 -17.75
N ARG A 86 8.11 -15.00 -17.28
CA ARG A 86 7.51 -16.32 -17.52
C ARG A 86 7.34 -16.60 -19.01
N LEU A 87 6.84 -15.63 -19.76
CA LEU A 87 6.74 -15.73 -21.21
C LEU A 87 8.12 -15.92 -21.86
N SER A 88 9.14 -15.18 -21.41
CA SER A 88 10.51 -15.36 -21.88
C SER A 88 11.06 -16.77 -21.57
N ASN A 89 10.81 -17.27 -20.36
CA ASN A 89 11.27 -18.58 -19.90
C ASN A 89 10.58 -19.73 -20.64
N LYS A 90 9.34 -19.53 -21.09
CA LYS A 90 8.59 -20.50 -21.92
C LYS A 90 9.30 -20.89 -23.21
N TYR A 91 10.07 -19.98 -23.79
CA TYR A 91 10.81 -20.23 -25.03
C TYR A 91 12.21 -20.83 -24.80
N ARG A 92 12.65 -20.96 -23.54
CA ARG A 92 13.91 -21.62 -23.19
C ARG A 92 13.73 -23.13 -23.30
N LYS A 93 14.76 -23.83 -23.77
CA LYS A 93 14.75 -25.28 -23.99
C LYS A 93 15.98 -25.94 -23.42
N GLY A 94 15.79 -27.11 -22.83
CA GLY A 94 16.86 -27.91 -22.23
C GLY A 94 17.17 -27.51 -20.78
N PRO A 95 17.79 -28.43 -20.03
CA PRO A 95 17.93 -28.34 -18.57
C PRO A 95 18.87 -27.21 -18.10
N HIS A 96 19.82 -26.81 -18.94
CA HIS A 96 20.82 -25.78 -18.64
C HIS A 96 20.53 -24.43 -19.31
N ALA A 97 19.34 -24.24 -19.88
CA ALA A 97 19.00 -22.96 -20.46
C ALA A 97 18.81 -21.89 -19.38
N GLU A 98 19.43 -20.73 -19.60
CA GLU A 98 19.34 -19.58 -18.70
C GLU A 98 17.90 -19.06 -18.57
N LEU A 99 17.37 -19.19 -17.35
CA LEU A 99 16.12 -18.61 -16.91
C LEU A 99 16.32 -17.15 -16.54
N ARG A 100 15.29 -16.35 -16.83
CA ARG A 100 15.17 -14.99 -16.32
C ARG A 100 14.60 -15.06 -14.90
N SER A 101 15.24 -14.33 -13.99
CA SER A 101 14.81 -14.21 -12.61
C SER A 101 13.44 -13.54 -12.51
N LEU A 102 12.69 -13.92 -11.48
CA LEU A 102 11.43 -13.29 -11.12
C LEU A 102 11.64 -12.23 -10.04
N HIS A 103 10.68 -11.32 -9.93
CA HIS A 103 10.59 -10.29 -8.91
C HIS A 103 9.69 -10.71 -7.75
N HIS A 104 10.02 -10.21 -6.57
CA HIS A 104 9.27 -10.40 -5.34
C HIS A 104 7.90 -9.70 -5.45
N TYR A 105 6.83 -10.41 -5.13
CA TYR A 105 5.46 -9.94 -5.40
C TYR A 105 5.04 -8.68 -4.64
N LYS A 106 5.64 -8.41 -3.47
CA LYS A 106 5.40 -7.19 -2.67
C LYS A 106 6.35 -6.03 -2.97
N THR A 107 7.64 -6.28 -3.13
CA THR A 107 8.66 -5.22 -3.20
C THR A 107 9.02 -4.83 -4.63
N ASN A 108 8.66 -5.66 -5.63
CA ASN A 108 9.08 -5.52 -7.01
C ASN A 108 10.61 -5.56 -7.22
N GLU A 109 11.33 -6.16 -6.27
CA GLU A 109 12.78 -6.36 -6.38
C GLU A 109 13.08 -7.75 -6.94
N THR A 110 14.21 -7.91 -7.61
CA THR A 110 14.68 -9.23 -8.06
C THR A 110 14.83 -10.17 -6.88
N ILE A 111 14.32 -11.40 -6.99
CA ILE A 111 14.44 -12.40 -5.93
C ILE A 111 15.93 -12.76 -5.76
N PRO A 112 16.51 -12.58 -4.56
CA PRO A 112 17.92 -12.86 -4.34
C PRO A 112 18.26 -14.33 -4.58
N SER A 113 19.36 -14.58 -5.29
CA SER A 113 19.83 -15.93 -5.63
C SER A 113 18.75 -16.79 -6.29
N PHE A 114 17.96 -16.19 -7.19
CA PHE A 114 17.01 -16.94 -8.01
C PHE A 114 17.79 -17.90 -8.93
N PRO A 115 17.37 -19.18 -9.04
CA PRO A 115 18.06 -20.17 -9.86
C PRO A 115 18.21 -19.74 -11.31
N GLU A 116 19.40 -19.96 -11.88
CA GLU A 116 19.71 -19.56 -13.25
C GLU A 116 19.21 -20.58 -14.28
N THR A 117 19.05 -21.86 -13.91
CA THR A 117 18.60 -22.91 -14.83
C THR A 117 17.53 -23.82 -14.23
N ALA A 118 16.88 -24.62 -15.08
CA ALA A 118 15.93 -25.63 -14.63
C ALA A 118 16.60 -26.72 -13.76
N THR A 119 17.86 -27.07 -14.07
CA THR A 119 18.67 -27.97 -13.24
C THR A 119 18.90 -27.39 -11.84
N ASP A 120 19.21 -26.09 -11.75
CA ASP A 120 19.43 -25.44 -10.46
C ASP A 120 18.18 -25.50 -9.59
N ILE A 121 16.99 -25.25 -10.19
CA ILE A 121 15.70 -25.38 -9.50
C ILE A 121 15.52 -26.80 -8.94
N ARG A 122 15.84 -27.83 -9.72
CA ARG A 122 15.72 -29.23 -9.29
C ARG A 122 16.70 -29.61 -8.19
N SER A 123 17.76 -28.83 -7.99
CA SER A 123 18.78 -29.04 -6.96
C SER A 123 18.52 -28.30 -5.64
N LEU A 124 17.57 -27.35 -5.61
CA LEU A 124 17.31 -26.51 -4.43
C LEU A 124 16.90 -27.31 -3.20
N ASP A 125 17.48 -27.04 -2.05
CA ASP A 125 16.95 -27.58 -0.78
C ASP A 125 15.59 -26.97 -0.39
N GLU A 126 15.04 -27.47 0.71
CA GLU A 126 13.75 -27.05 1.26
C GLU A 126 13.70 -25.55 1.59
N GLU A 127 14.75 -25.04 2.23
CA GLU A 127 14.84 -23.64 2.65
C GLU A 127 14.79 -22.69 1.45
N HIS A 128 15.57 -23.02 0.41
CA HIS A 128 15.64 -22.22 -0.81
C HIS A 128 14.31 -22.21 -1.57
N VAL A 129 13.66 -23.37 -1.65
CA VAL A 129 12.33 -23.53 -2.27
C VAL A 129 11.29 -22.68 -1.53
N GLU A 130 11.25 -22.76 -0.20
CA GLU A 130 10.30 -21.99 0.61
C GLU A 130 10.55 -20.49 0.54
N ARG A 131 11.81 -20.06 0.53
CA ARG A 131 12.18 -18.65 0.34
C ARG A 131 11.68 -18.10 -0.99
N ILE A 132 11.89 -18.85 -2.09
CA ILE A 132 11.43 -18.43 -3.42
C ILE A 132 9.90 -18.41 -3.48
N ALA A 133 9.23 -19.43 -2.96
CA ALA A 133 7.77 -19.48 -2.93
C ALA A 133 7.17 -18.34 -2.11
N LEU A 134 7.74 -18.03 -0.94
CA LEU A 134 7.34 -16.90 -0.12
C LEU A 134 7.52 -15.57 -0.86
N ALA A 135 8.67 -15.39 -1.53
CA ALA A 135 8.95 -14.20 -2.33
C ALA A 135 8.00 -14.02 -3.52
N LEU A 136 7.40 -15.11 -4.00
CA LEU A 136 6.41 -15.11 -5.07
C LEU A 136 4.96 -15.11 -4.55
N GLY A 137 4.77 -15.18 -3.24
CA GLY A 137 3.46 -15.21 -2.59
C GLY A 137 2.71 -16.53 -2.78
N TRP A 138 3.42 -17.64 -2.98
CA TRP A 138 2.83 -18.96 -3.20
C TRP A 138 2.81 -19.79 -1.94
N ASN A 139 1.65 -20.37 -1.65
CA ASN A 139 1.52 -21.36 -0.59
C ASN A 139 1.84 -22.74 -1.16
N ILE A 140 2.99 -23.29 -0.76
CA ILE A 140 3.47 -24.61 -1.19
C ILE A 140 3.49 -25.63 -0.04
N SER A 141 2.82 -25.30 1.06
CA SER A 141 2.78 -26.13 2.28
C SER A 141 2.17 -27.50 2.00
N GLY A 142 2.73 -28.55 2.62
CA GLY A 142 2.22 -29.92 2.52
C GLY A 142 2.62 -30.68 1.25
N ALA A 143 3.29 -30.04 0.28
CA ALA A 143 3.90 -30.74 -0.86
C ALA A 143 5.27 -31.32 -0.48
N THR A 144 5.67 -32.42 -1.12
CA THR A 144 7.04 -32.96 -1.01
C THR A 144 8.04 -31.99 -1.64
N LEU A 145 9.30 -32.03 -1.22
CA LEU A 145 10.37 -31.19 -1.80
C LEU A 145 10.43 -31.30 -3.33
N CYS A 146 10.31 -32.51 -3.87
CA CYS A 146 10.24 -32.73 -5.31
C CYS A 146 9.04 -32.02 -5.95
N GLY A 147 7.85 -32.15 -5.35
CA GLY A 147 6.64 -31.46 -5.84
C GLY A 147 6.76 -29.93 -5.74
N LYS A 148 7.39 -29.42 -4.69
CA LYS A 148 7.64 -27.98 -4.53
C LYS A 148 8.61 -27.45 -5.60
N ARG A 149 9.69 -28.18 -5.90
CA ARG A 149 10.64 -27.84 -6.98
C ARG A 149 9.97 -27.82 -8.34
N GLU A 150 9.17 -28.83 -8.67
CA GLU A 150 8.43 -28.90 -9.94
C GLU A 150 7.37 -27.79 -10.03
N LEU A 151 6.73 -27.42 -8.93
CA LEU A 151 5.82 -26.28 -8.88
C LEU A 151 6.56 -24.96 -9.15
N ILE A 152 7.71 -24.72 -8.49
CA ILE A 152 8.53 -23.53 -8.77
C ILE A 152 8.94 -23.50 -10.24
N LEU A 153 9.41 -24.64 -10.78
CA LEU A 153 9.82 -24.76 -12.17
C LEU A 153 8.68 -24.42 -13.13
N ALA A 154 7.50 -25.02 -12.94
CA ALA A 154 6.32 -24.74 -13.75
C ALA A 154 5.93 -23.25 -13.69
N MET A 155 5.98 -22.66 -12.50
CA MET A 155 5.58 -21.28 -12.29
C MET A 155 6.62 -20.24 -12.77
N THR A 156 7.85 -20.67 -13.07
CA THR A 156 8.81 -19.87 -13.84
C THR A 156 8.40 -19.72 -15.31
N GLY A 157 7.40 -20.46 -15.77
CA GLY A 157 6.97 -20.51 -17.17
C GLY A 157 7.79 -21.47 -18.03
N PHE A 158 8.79 -22.16 -17.47
CA PHE A 158 9.62 -23.11 -18.19
C PHE A 158 8.82 -24.38 -18.55
N VAL A 159 8.85 -24.77 -19.84
CA VAL A 159 8.14 -25.95 -20.38
C VAL A 159 9.12 -26.94 -21.02
N GLY A 160 10.43 -26.71 -20.87
CA GLY A 160 11.48 -27.45 -21.57
C GLY A 160 11.60 -28.88 -21.06
N PHE A 161 10.99 -29.81 -21.80
CA PHE A 161 11.37 -31.22 -21.83
C PHE A 161 12.73 -31.37 -22.53
#